data_AF-A0A821K1T6-F1
#
_entry.id   AF-A0A821K1T6-F1
#
_cell.length_a   1.000
_cell.length_b   1.000
_cell.length_c   1.000
_cell.angle_alpha   90.00
_cell.angle_beta   90.00
_cell.angle_gamma   90.00
#
_symmetry.space_group_name_H-M   'P 1'
#
loop_
_entity.id
_entity.type
_entity.pdbx_description
1 polymer ?
#
loop_
_entity_poly.entity_id
_entity_poly.type
_entity_poly.pdbx_seq_one_letter_code
_entity_poly.pdbx_strand_id
1 'polypeptide(L)'
;MLKDTIVPHLQAHPAFQTMIWQQGGAPPHYDQIVRYLLDDTFLDWIDRRGTIGWPPHSPDLTPCDFSLWGIVKHHVYAQNPRDINHMKSLIEEEFTLLN
;
A
#
# COMPACT_ATOMS: atom_id res chain seq x y z
N MET A 1 -7.13 -10.36 3.91
CA MET A 1 -5.82 -9.70 3.66
C MET A 1 -5.61 -8.49 4.59
N LEU A 2 -6.38 -7.40 4.46
CA LEU A 2 -6.20 -6.22 5.32
C LEU A 2 -6.40 -6.58 6.81
N LYS A 3 -7.56 -7.12 7.15
CA LYS A 3 -7.90 -7.57 8.52
C LYS A 3 -7.01 -8.72 9.03
N ASP A 4 -6.70 -9.67 8.16
CA ASP A 4 -6.09 -10.95 8.59
C ASP A 4 -4.55 -10.94 8.56
N THR A 5 -3.94 -9.96 7.89
CA THR A 5 -2.48 -9.96 7.64
C THR A 5 -1.87 -8.60 7.93
N ILE A 6 -2.36 -7.53 7.28
CA ILE A 6 -1.73 -6.22 7.35
C ILE A 6 -1.96 -5.57 8.73
N VAL A 7 -3.20 -5.52 9.20
CA VAL A 7 -3.55 -4.88 10.47
C VAL A 7 -2.82 -5.52 11.66
N PRO A 8 -2.81 -6.86 11.83
CA PRO A 8 -2.08 -7.49 12.92
C PRO A 8 -0.57 -7.19 12.88
N HIS A 9 0.01 -7.12 11.68
CA HIS A 9 1.43 -6.80 11.52
C HIS A 9 1.75 -5.37 11.93
N LEU A 10 0.91 -4.41 11.52
CA LEU A 10 1.07 -3.00 11.89
C LEU A 10 0.85 -2.78 13.39
N GLN A 11 -0.13 -3.45 14.00
CA GLN A 11 -0.42 -3.36 15.44
C GLN A 11 0.75 -3.82 16.32
N ALA A 12 1.60 -4.72 15.82
CA ALA A 12 2.80 -5.15 16.52
C ALA A 12 3.94 -4.11 16.49
N HIS A 13 3.84 -3.07 15.64
CA HIS A 13 4.87 -2.05 15.52
C HIS A 13 4.78 -1.00 16.66
N PRO A 14 5.88 -0.61 17.32
CA PRO A 14 5.84 0.34 18.44
C PRO A 14 5.19 1.69 18.13
N ALA A 15 5.28 2.14 16.88
CA ALA A 15 4.72 3.41 16.41
C ALA A 15 3.26 3.32 15.92
N PHE A 16 2.58 2.17 16.07
CA PHE A 16 1.24 1.95 15.50
C PHE A 16 0.24 3.05 15.86
N GLN A 17 0.24 3.51 17.11
CA GLN A 17 -0.70 4.52 17.63
C GLN A 17 -0.59 5.89 16.94
N THR A 18 0.51 6.15 16.23
CA THR A 18 0.75 7.40 15.51
C THR A 18 0.84 7.20 14.00
N MET A 19 0.60 5.99 13.50
CA MET A 19 0.60 5.72 12.06
C MET A 19 -0.68 6.27 11.42
N ILE A 20 -0.52 6.83 10.22
CA ILE A 20 -1.61 7.24 9.36
C ILE A 20 -1.68 6.24 8.19
N TRP A 21 -2.84 5.62 7.99
CA TRP A 21 -3.03 4.73 6.84
C TRP A 21 -3.32 5.56 5.59
N GLN A 22 -2.64 5.30 4.47
CA GLN A 22 -2.95 5.91 3.19
C GLN A 22 -3.31 4.84 2.16
N GLN A 23 -4.41 5.03 1.45
CA GLN A 23 -4.79 4.20 0.30
C GLN A 23 -5.29 5.06 -0.85
N GLY A 24 -5.20 4.54 -2.08
CA GLY A 24 -5.70 5.23 -3.27
C GLY A 24 -7.23 5.16 -3.39
N GLY A 25 -7.82 6.05 -4.20
CA GLY A 25 -9.27 6.17 -4.36
C GLY A 25 -9.95 5.11 -5.25
N ALA A 26 -9.47 3.87 -5.26
CA ALA A 26 -10.08 2.79 -6.04
C ALA A 26 -11.46 2.39 -5.46
N PRO A 27 -12.45 1.98 -6.29
CA PRO A 27 -13.78 1.66 -5.80
C PRO A 27 -13.85 0.64 -4.64
N PRO A 28 -13.04 -0.43 -4.60
CA PRO A 28 -13.04 -1.35 -3.46
C PRO A 28 -12.59 -0.72 -2.14
N HIS A 29 -11.72 0.29 -2.17
CA HIS A 29 -11.22 0.98 -0.98
C HIS A 29 -12.29 1.89 -0.35
N TYR A 30 -13.32 2.22 -1.13
CA TYR A 30 -14.44 3.05 -0.73
C TYR A 30 -15.58 2.27 -0.05
N ASP A 31 -15.53 0.94 -0.09
CA ASP A 31 -16.57 0.08 0.47
C ASP A 31 -16.77 0.37 1.98
N GLN A 32 -18.02 0.34 2.42
CA GLN A 32 -18.39 0.64 3.80
C GLN A 32 -17.69 -0.27 4.80
N ILE A 33 -17.49 -1.55 4.46
CA ILE A 33 -16.82 -2.52 5.33
C ILE A 33 -15.34 -2.13 5.51
N VAL A 34 -14.68 -1.68 4.45
CA VAL A 34 -13.28 -1.22 4.51
C VAL A 34 -13.18 0.02 5.38
N ARG A 35 -14.08 1.00 5.18
CA ARG A 35 -14.07 2.25 5.97
C ARG A 35 -14.29 2.00 7.45
N TYR A 36 -15.24 1.14 7.82
CA TYR A 36 -15.45 0.77 9.22
C TYR A 36 -14.24 0.07 9.84
N LEU A 37 -13.55 -0.78 9.08
CA LEU A 37 -12.31 -1.37 9.56
C LEU A 37 -11.25 -0.30 9.81
N LEU A 38 -11.09 0.67 8.92
CA LEU A 38 -10.09 1.73 9.05
C LEU A 38 -10.40 2.70 10.19
N ASP A 39 -11.67 3.08 10.36
CA ASP A 39 -12.14 3.92 11.47
C ASP A 39 -11.92 3.26 12.84
N ASP A 40 -12.05 1.93 12.93
CA ASP A 40 -11.80 1.16 14.16
C ASP A 40 -10.31 0.89 14.42
N THR A 41 -9.49 0.87 13.36
CA THR A 41 -8.09 0.45 13.44
C THR A 41 -7.11 1.61 13.61
N PHE A 42 -7.31 2.72 12.91
CA PHE A 42 -6.35 3.83 12.84
C PHE A 42 -6.96 5.11 13.40
N LEU A 43 -6.13 5.93 14.05
CA LEU A 43 -6.56 7.26 14.48
C LEU A 43 -6.91 8.15 13.29
N ASP A 44 -6.06 8.10 12.25
CA ASP A 44 -6.25 8.82 11.01
C ASP A 44 -5.93 7.96 9.80
N TRP A 45 -6.68 8.20 8.71
CA TRP A 45 -6.41 7.60 7.43
C TRP A 45 -6.81 8.50 6.26
N ILE A 46 -6.03 8.37 5.18
CA ILE A 46 -6.08 9.19 3.99
C ILE A 46 -6.72 8.41 2.85
N ASP A 47 -7.84 8.94 2.36
CA ASP A 47 -8.52 8.52 1.13
C ASP A 47 -9.57 9.59 0.77
N ARG A 48 -10.31 9.40 -0.32
CA ARG A 48 -11.42 10.26 -0.75
C ARG A 48 -12.49 10.50 0.34
N ARG A 49 -12.65 9.55 1.28
CA ARG A 49 -13.56 9.65 2.44
C ARG A 49 -12.88 9.23 3.74
N GLY A 50 -11.56 9.36 3.80
CA GLY A 50 -10.81 9.17 5.04
C GLY A 50 -11.06 10.30 6.03
N THR A 51 -10.52 10.16 7.24
CA THR A 51 -10.49 11.24 8.22
C THR A 51 -9.73 12.44 7.68
N ILE A 52 -8.73 12.18 6.83
CA ILE A 52 -7.98 13.15 6.04
C ILE A 52 -8.40 12.99 4.58
N GLY A 53 -9.11 13.98 4.05
CA GLY A 53 -9.60 13.96 2.67
C GLY A 53 -8.45 14.02 1.65
N TRP A 54 -8.51 13.15 0.63
CA TRP A 54 -7.53 13.10 -0.46
C TRP A 54 -8.15 13.43 -1.82
N PRO A 55 -7.46 14.20 -2.69
CA PRO A 55 -7.95 14.47 -4.03
C PRO A 55 -8.07 13.18 -4.88
N PRO A 56 -9.12 13.06 -5.70
CA PRO A 56 -9.27 11.94 -6.62
C PRO A 56 -8.20 12.02 -7.72
N HIS A 57 -7.71 10.85 -8.16
CA HIS A 57 -6.75 10.72 -9.27
C HIS A 57 -5.39 11.41 -9.03
N SER A 58 -4.85 11.32 -7.81
CA SER A 58 -3.54 11.88 -7.46
C SER A 58 -2.48 10.81 -7.18
N PRO A 59 -2.06 10.01 -8.20
CA PRO A 59 -0.99 9.03 -8.03
C PRO A 59 0.37 9.70 -7.76
N ASP A 60 0.53 10.97 -8.14
CA ASP A 60 1.69 11.81 -7.85
C ASP A 60 1.89 12.05 -6.34
N LEU A 61 0.82 11.94 -5.55
CA LEU A 61 0.86 12.13 -4.10
C LEU A 61 0.94 10.81 -3.32
N THR A 62 0.83 9.67 -3.98
CA THR A 62 0.94 8.35 -3.33
C THR A 62 2.36 7.83 -3.50
N PRO A 63 3.16 7.66 -2.42
CA PRO A 63 4.56 7.25 -2.53
C PRO A 63 4.77 5.95 -3.30
N CYS A 64 3.83 5.00 -3.15
CA CYS A 64 3.86 3.73 -3.88
C CYS A 64 3.77 3.94 -5.40
N ASP A 65 2.83 4.77 -5.86
CA ASP A 65 2.57 5.00 -7.28
C ASP A 65 3.57 5.99 -7.90
N PHE A 66 3.93 7.03 -7.17
CA PHE A 66 4.86 8.07 -7.63
C PHE A 66 6.29 7.54 -7.78
N SER A 67 6.77 6.71 -6.86
CA SER A 67 8.18 6.31 -6.77
C SER A 67 8.40 4.81 -6.74
N LEU A 68 7.91 4.12 -5.70
CA LEU A 68 8.25 2.72 -5.40
C LEU A 68 8.02 1.80 -6.61
N TRP A 69 6.82 1.82 -7.19
CA TRP A 69 6.51 0.96 -8.32
C TRP A 69 7.28 1.32 -9.58
N GLY A 70 7.68 2.57 -9.75
CA GLY A 70 8.57 2.99 -10.85
C GLY A 70 9.94 2.33 -10.73
N ILE A 71 10.53 2.37 -9.54
CA ILE A 71 11.83 1.75 -9.22
C ILE A 71 11.76 0.23 -9.38
N VAL A 72 10.79 -0.41 -8.72
CA VAL A 72 10.64 -1.88 -8.74
C VAL A 72 10.45 -2.38 -10.18
N LYS A 73 9.58 -1.73 -10.96
CA LYS A 73 9.37 -2.12 -12.37
C LYS A 73 10.64 -1.96 -13.22
N HIS A 74 11.41 -0.89 -12.99
CA HIS A 74 12.64 -0.65 -13.74
C HIS A 74 13.63 -1.82 -13.56
N HIS A 75 13.87 -2.25 -12.32
CA HIS A 75 14.79 -3.34 -12.02
C HIS A 75 14.24 -4.70 -12.44
N VAL A 76 12.97 -4.99 -12.17
CA VAL A 76 12.35 -6.27 -12.56
C VAL A 76 12.37 -6.45 -14.08
N TYR A 77 12.02 -5.42 -14.86
CA TYR A 77 12.02 -5.53 -16.32
C TYR A 77 13.41 -5.57 -16.95
N ALA A 78 14.42 -4.96 -16.32
CA ALA A 78 15.81 -5.08 -16.77
C ALA A 78 16.30 -6.54 -16.77
N GLN A 79 15.72 -7.41 -15.93
CA GLN A 79 16.06 -8.82 -15.84
C GLN A 79 15.31 -9.72 -16.84
N ASN A 80 14.40 -9.17 -17.65
CA ASN A 80 13.65 -9.87 -18.68
C ASN A 80 12.96 -11.17 -18.18
N PRO A 81 12.00 -11.06 -17.23
CA PRO A 81 11.30 -12.21 -16.68
C PRO A 81 10.55 -12.98 -17.78
N ARG A 82 10.65 -14.31 -17.74
CA ARG A 82 10.13 -15.20 -18.80
C ARG A 82 8.76 -15.80 -18.48
N ASP A 83 8.39 -15.77 -17.20
CA ASP A 83 7.11 -16.26 -16.71
C ASP A 83 6.72 -15.55 -15.41
N ILE A 84 5.51 -15.84 -14.92
CA ILE A 84 4.93 -15.20 -13.74
C ILE A 84 5.71 -15.56 -12.46
N ASN A 85 6.23 -16.78 -12.35
CA ASN A 85 6.94 -17.20 -11.14
C ASN A 85 8.29 -16.50 -11.05
N HIS A 86 9.02 -16.43 -12.15
CA HIS A 86 10.25 -15.67 -12.24
C HIS A 86 10.00 -14.19 -11.90
N MET A 87 8.96 -13.57 -12.48
CA MET A 87 8.60 -12.19 -12.15
C MET A 87 8.30 -11.97 -10.66
N LYS A 88 7.57 -12.89 -10.01
CA LYS A 88 7.28 -12.81 -8.57
C LYS A 88 8.55 -12.86 -7.73
N SER A 89 9.45 -13.79 -8.03
CA SER A 89 10.72 -13.90 -7.31
C SER A 89 11.57 -12.63 -7.44
N LEU A 90 11.60 -12.02 -8.64
CA LEU A 90 12.31 -10.75 -8.84
C LEU A 90 11.70 -9.59 -8.05
N ILE A 91 10.36 -9.54 -7.94
CA ILE A 91 9.69 -8.52 -7.11
C ILE A 91 10.07 -8.73 -5.64
N GLU A 92 10.01 -9.96 -5.14
CA GLU A 92 10.39 -10.28 -3.75
C GLU A 92 11.86 -9.93 -3.46
N GLU A 93 12.78 -10.28 -4.35
CA GLU A 93 14.20 -9.89 -4.24
C GLU A 93 14.38 -8.38 -4.21
N GLU A 94 13.72 -7.65 -5.10
CA GLU A 94 13.82 -6.18 -5.14
C GLU A 94 13.38 -5.54 -3.81
N PHE A 95 12.28 -6.03 -3.22
CA PHE A 95 11.84 -5.55 -1.89
C PHE A 95 12.82 -5.89 -0.76
N THR A 96 13.64 -6.94 -0.90
CA THR A 96 14.69 -7.24 0.09
C THR A 96 15.91 -6.31 -0.04
N LEU A 97 16.16 -5.78 -1.24
CA LEU A 97 17.26 -4.87 -1.54
C LEU A 97 16.95 -3.41 -1.17
N LEU A 98 15.66 -3.04 -1.09
CA LEU A 98 15.19 -1.70 -0.73
C LEU A 98 15.24 -1.40 0.79
N ASN A 99 15.81 -2.30 1.60
CA ASN A 99 15.95 -2.16 3.07
C ASN A 99 16.91 -1.04 3.49
#